data_AF-A0A4Z2J9M0-F1
#
_entry.id   AF-A0A4Z2J9M0-F1
#
_cell.length_a   1.000
_cell.length_b   1.000
_cell.length_c   1.000
_cell.angle_alpha   90.00
_cell.angle_beta   90.00
_cell.angle_gamma   90.00
#
_symmetry.space_group_name_H-M   'P 1'
#
loop_
_entity.id
_entity.type
_entity.pdbx_description
1 polymer ?
#
loop_
_entity_poly.entity_id
_entity_poly.type
_entity_poly.pdbx_seq_one_letter_code
_entity_poly.pdbx_strand_id
1 'polypeptide(L)'
;MPLTPLVSWAQRHEDIYLRVELTDAQVSFRSTQRQVNITLQKEQRGWWERLTRQERKPVFLAPDFDRWLDESDAEMEIREKEEKKNRSKSQRHEEKGFVSLTTVMLFVYNLVQFLGFSWIFVNMTVRLFIFGQDSLYDTFHTISDVMFFCQILAAVEVLNAAFGVVRTAVAVIQSIPVFDETKLFSIALPKAVGASISFSYVLYVYLVLMVLGLFINFRHLHKQRKKRFRTKKRKAN
;
A
#
# COMPACT_ATOMS: atom_id res chain seq x y z
N MET A 1 -9.66 43.43 5.91
CA MET A 1 -10.80 44.33 6.13
C MET A 1 -11.40 44.04 7.50
N PRO A 2 -11.93 45.03 8.25
CA PRO A 2 -12.57 44.80 9.55
C PRO A 2 -13.94 44.13 9.37
N LEU A 3 -14.39 43.34 10.37
CA LEU A 3 -15.68 42.66 10.31
C LEU A 3 -16.84 43.66 10.34
N THR A 4 -17.90 43.32 9.60
CA THR A 4 -19.22 43.96 9.72
C THR A 4 -20.25 42.98 10.29
N PRO A 5 -20.20 42.66 11.60
CA PRO A 5 -21.17 41.77 12.20
C PRO A 5 -22.51 42.49 12.35
N LEU A 6 -23.59 41.88 11.85
CA LEU A 6 -24.96 42.29 12.17
C LEU A 6 -25.46 41.44 13.33
N VAL A 7 -25.67 42.08 14.47
CA VAL A 7 -26.22 41.41 15.65
C VAL A 7 -27.69 41.80 15.80
N SER A 8 -28.56 40.80 15.73
CA SER A 8 -30.00 40.95 15.99
C SER A 8 -30.39 40.11 17.20
N TRP A 9 -31.35 40.59 17.97
CA TRP A 9 -31.88 39.85 19.11
C TRP A 9 -33.40 39.88 19.09
N ALA A 10 -34.01 38.85 19.68
CA ALA A 10 -35.44 38.77 19.90
C ALA A 10 -35.70 38.08 21.24
N GLN A 11 -36.77 38.44 21.93
CA GLN A 11 -37.14 37.86 23.21
C GLN A 11 -38.55 37.27 23.14
N ARG A 12 -38.70 36.09 23.75
CA ARG A 12 -39.97 35.42 24.02
C ARG A 12 -40.14 35.24 25.53
N HIS A 13 -41.25 34.65 25.95
CA HIS A 13 -41.60 34.51 27.36
C HIS A 13 -40.53 33.76 28.17
N GLU A 14 -39.94 32.69 27.60
CA GLU A 14 -38.93 31.86 28.26
C GLU A 14 -37.54 31.95 27.61
N ASP A 15 -37.44 32.49 26.39
CA ASP A 15 -36.23 32.42 25.57
C ASP A 15 -35.74 33.79 25.11
N ILE A 16 -34.42 33.93 25.00
CA ILE A 16 -33.75 35.03 24.29
C ILE A 16 -33.00 34.47 23.09
N TYR A 17 -33.28 35.00 21.91
CA TYR A 17 -32.59 34.68 20.67
C TYR A 17 -31.56 35.76 20.38
N LEU A 18 -30.32 35.33 20.13
CA LEU A 18 -29.25 36.18 19.62
C LEU A 18 -28.78 35.61 18.28
N ARG A 19 -28.81 36.43 17.23
CA ARG A 19 -28.33 36.07 15.90
C ARG A 19 -27.19 37.02 15.54
N VAL A 20 -26.04 36.45 15.21
CA VAL A 20 -24.88 37.16 14.70
C VAL A 20 -24.68 36.72 13.26
N GLU A 21 -24.83 37.65 12.32
CA GLU A 21 -24.63 37.42 10.89
C GLU A 21 -23.31 38.08 10.45
N LEU A 22 -22.47 37.29 9.78
CA LEU A 22 -21.14 37.68 9.31
C LEU A 22 -21.06 37.38 7.81
N THR A 23 -21.05 38.42 6.99
CA THR A 23 -21.10 38.28 5.52
C THR A 23 -19.72 38.00 4.91
N ASP A 24 -18.65 38.32 5.64
CA ASP A 24 -17.26 38.38 5.17
C ASP A 24 -16.35 37.27 5.74
N ALA A 25 -16.93 36.26 6.41
CA ALA A 25 -16.18 35.14 6.97
C ALA A 25 -16.99 33.85 7.02
N GLN A 26 -16.32 32.70 6.80
CA GLN A 26 -16.92 31.41 7.12
C GLN A 26 -16.87 31.17 8.63
N VAL A 27 -18.02 30.86 9.21
CA VAL A 27 -18.21 30.73 10.66
C VAL A 27 -18.29 29.27 11.06
N SER A 28 -17.45 28.88 12.01
CA SER A 28 -17.61 27.64 12.76
C SER A 28 -17.91 27.98 14.21
N PHE A 29 -18.89 27.30 14.83
CA PHE A 29 -19.24 27.53 16.22
C PHE A 29 -19.18 26.23 17.02
N ARG A 30 -18.77 26.35 18.28
CA ARG A 30 -18.83 25.29 19.29
C ARG A 30 -19.46 25.87 20.55
N SER A 31 -20.61 25.32 20.94
CA SER A 31 -21.29 25.73 22.15
C SER A 31 -20.92 24.81 23.32
N THR A 32 -20.74 25.41 24.50
CA THR A 32 -20.63 24.70 25.78
C THR A 32 -21.78 25.17 26.68
N GLN A 33 -21.95 24.57 27.86
CA GLN A 33 -22.98 25.03 28.82
C GLN A 33 -22.77 26.48 29.30
N ARG A 34 -21.55 27.04 29.18
CA ARG A 34 -21.19 28.36 29.73
C ARG A 34 -20.75 29.39 28.70
N GLN A 35 -20.31 28.95 27.52
CA GLN A 35 -19.67 29.81 26.52
C GLN A 35 -19.99 29.35 25.10
N VAL A 36 -20.13 30.30 24.18
CA VAL A 36 -20.23 30.05 22.74
C VAL A 36 -18.90 30.46 22.10
N ASN A 37 -18.13 29.47 21.64
CA ASN A 37 -16.89 29.70 20.93
C ASN A 37 -17.16 29.83 19.45
N ILE A 38 -16.84 31.00 18.88
CA ILE A 38 -16.99 31.29 17.46
C ILE A 38 -15.59 31.39 16.85
N THR A 39 -15.31 30.61 15.81
CA THR A 39 -14.06 30.66 15.06
C THR A 39 -14.35 31.06 13.62
N LEU A 40 -13.70 32.15 13.20
CA LEU A 40 -13.90 32.76 11.89
C LEU A 40 -12.72 32.45 10.98
N GLN A 41 -12.99 31.97 9.77
CA GLN A 41 -12.00 31.97 8.71
C GLN A 41 -12.05 33.30 7.97
N LYS A 42 -10.99 34.08 8.11
CA LYS A 42 -10.79 35.34 7.39
C LYS A 42 -10.71 35.06 5.89
N GLU A 43 -11.37 35.87 5.08
CA GLU A 43 -11.27 35.78 3.61
C GLU A 43 -9.84 36.06 3.11
N GLN A 44 -9.17 37.04 3.69
CA GLN A 44 -7.77 37.37 3.40
C GLN A 44 -6.87 37.06 4.60
N ARG A 45 -5.71 36.46 4.34
CA ARG A 45 -4.67 36.26 5.36
C ARG A 45 -4.06 37.60 5.72
N GLY A 46 -4.06 37.94 7.00
CA GLY A 46 -3.45 39.16 7.51
C GLY A 46 -3.88 39.50 8.93
N TRP A 47 -3.08 40.35 9.57
CA TRP A 47 -3.37 40.91 10.88
C TRP A 47 -4.45 41.97 10.78
N TRP A 48 -5.36 41.97 11.75
CA TRP A 48 -6.37 43.02 11.85
C TRP A 48 -6.03 43.87 13.06
N GLU A 49 -5.85 45.16 12.85
CA GLU A 49 -5.62 46.11 13.94
C GLU A 49 -6.83 46.16 14.90
N ARG A 50 -8.04 45.90 14.36
CA ARG A 50 -9.31 45.95 15.11
C ARG A 50 -10.29 44.91 14.57
N LEU A 51 -11.09 44.34 15.49
CA LEU A 51 -12.14 43.37 15.12
C LEU A 51 -13.36 44.06 14.49
N THR A 52 -13.77 45.21 15.01
CA THR A 52 -14.96 45.96 14.59
C THR A 52 -14.60 47.19 13.77
N ARG A 53 -15.44 47.55 12.80
CA ARG A 53 -15.31 48.79 12.02
C ARG A 53 -15.60 50.08 12.80
N GLN A 54 -16.33 50.00 13.92
CA GLN A 54 -16.66 51.16 14.76
C GLN A 54 -15.42 51.72 15.47
N GLU A 55 -15.26 53.05 15.51
CA GLU A 55 -14.14 53.72 16.18
C GLU A 55 -14.15 53.54 17.70
N ARG A 56 -15.33 53.46 18.31
CA ARG A 56 -15.48 53.23 19.75
C ARG A 56 -15.56 51.73 20.04
N LYS A 57 -14.66 51.23 20.88
CA LYS A 57 -14.63 49.81 21.29
C LYS A 57 -15.87 49.46 22.12
N PRO A 58 -16.64 48.41 21.78
CA PRO A 58 -17.75 47.95 22.61
C PRO A 58 -17.27 47.50 23.99
N VAL A 59 -18.04 47.82 25.03
CA VAL A 59 -17.65 47.57 26.44
C VAL A 59 -17.52 46.08 26.75
N PHE A 60 -18.29 45.23 26.06
CA PHE A 60 -18.29 43.77 26.24
C PHE A 60 -17.16 43.06 25.49
N LEU A 61 -16.41 43.75 24.62
CA LEU A 61 -15.36 43.13 23.80
C LEU A 61 -14.01 43.26 24.50
N ALA A 62 -13.43 42.15 24.94
CA ALA A 62 -12.07 42.10 25.49
C ALA A 62 -11.17 41.19 24.63
N PRO A 63 -9.86 41.50 24.48
CA PRO A 63 -8.92 40.56 23.89
C PRO A 63 -8.81 39.28 24.72
N ASP A 64 -8.78 38.14 24.04
CA ASP A 64 -8.51 36.83 24.64
C ASP A 64 -7.02 36.55 24.55
N PHE A 65 -6.28 36.86 25.61
CA PHE A 65 -4.81 36.70 25.66
C PHE A 65 -4.39 35.23 25.69
N ASP A 66 -5.26 34.31 26.14
CA ASP A 66 -4.94 32.88 26.20
C ASP A 66 -4.83 32.26 24.79
N ARG A 67 -5.48 32.87 23.79
CA ARG A 67 -5.43 32.46 22.38
C ARG A 67 -4.65 33.41 21.49
N TRP A 68 -4.15 34.51 22.03
CA TRP A 68 -3.43 35.49 21.23
C TRP A 68 -2.03 34.96 20.92
N LEU A 69 -1.67 34.96 19.64
CA LEU A 69 -0.32 34.67 19.17
C LEU A 69 0.30 35.96 18.66
N ASP A 70 1.59 36.15 18.92
CA ASP A 70 2.34 37.21 18.26
C ASP A 70 2.65 36.82 16.80
N GLU A 71 3.16 37.80 16.04
CA GLU A 71 3.42 37.58 14.61
C GLU A 71 4.47 36.50 14.36
N SER A 72 5.46 36.40 15.25
CA SER A 72 6.54 35.41 15.17
C SER A 72 6.07 33.98 15.49
N ASP A 73 5.26 33.80 16.53
CA ASP A 73 4.71 32.50 16.93
C ASP A 73 3.71 31.98 15.89
N ALA A 74 2.88 32.86 15.33
CA ALA A 74 1.95 32.48 14.26
C ALA A 74 2.66 32.07 12.96
N GLU A 75 3.72 32.79 12.57
CA GLU A 75 4.56 32.40 11.44
C GLU A 75 5.26 31.06 11.67
N MET A 76 5.77 30.81 12.88
CA MET A 76 6.37 29.54 13.26
C MET A 76 5.38 28.38 13.12
N GLU A 77 4.14 28.53 13.62
CA GLU A 77 3.12 27.49 13.53
C GLU A 77 2.72 27.18 12.08
N ILE A 78 2.60 28.21 11.23
CA ILE A 78 2.33 28.06 9.80
C ILE A 78 3.48 27.30 9.14
N ARG A 79 4.73 27.71 9.41
CA ARG A 79 5.92 27.07 8.87
C ARG A 79 6.03 25.61 9.30
N GLU A 80 5.81 25.31 10.58
CA GLU A 80 5.79 23.93 11.06
C GLU A 80 4.74 23.06 10.36
N LYS A 81 3.52 23.60 10.17
CA LYS A 81 2.45 22.89 9.45
C LYS A 81 2.84 22.62 8.00
N GLU A 82 3.48 23.58 7.34
CA GLU A 82 3.99 23.43 5.98
C GLU A 82 5.16 22.46 5.89
N GLU A 83 6.09 22.50 6.83
CA GLU A 83 7.23 21.57 6.91
C GLU A 83 6.75 20.13 7.17
N LYS A 84 5.80 19.92 8.08
CA LYS A 84 5.16 18.60 8.31
C LYS A 84 4.45 18.09 7.05
N LYS A 85 3.75 18.97 6.34
CA LYS A 85 3.11 18.64 5.05
C LYS A 85 4.12 18.34 3.96
N ASN A 86 5.25 19.06 3.91
CA ASN A 86 6.30 18.83 2.92
C ASN A 86 7.09 17.55 3.22
N ARG A 87 7.40 17.25 4.49
CA ARG A 87 8.03 16.00 4.92
C ARG A 87 7.16 14.79 4.54
N SER A 88 5.86 14.84 4.83
CA SER A 88 4.94 13.76 4.45
C SER A 88 4.79 13.59 2.94
N LYS A 89 4.78 14.68 2.16
CA LYS A 89 4.81 14.61 0.69
C LYS A 89 6.11 13.99 0.15
N SER A 90 7.26 14.36 0.71
CA SER A 90 8.57 13.82 0.33
C SER A 90 8.64 12.32 0.59
N GLN A 91 8.21 11.87 1.78
CA GLN A 91 8.13 10.44 2.12
C GLN A 91 7.22 9.66 1.16
N ARG A 92 6.05 10.22 0.79
CA ARG A 92 5.17 9.59 -0.21
C ARG A 92 5.82 9.51 -1.59
N HIS A 93 6.63 10.49 -1.98
CA HIS A 93 7.31 10.50 -3.28
C HIS A 93 8.44 9.46 -3.31
N GLU A 94 9.21 9.37 -2.23
CA GLU A 94 10.28 8.39 -2.06
C GLU A 94 9.73 6.95 -2.04
N GLU A 95 8.64 6.71 -1.31
CA GLU A 95 7.93 5.42 -1.34
C GLU A 95 7.43 5.06 -2.74
N LYS A 96 6.82 6.01 -3.47
CA LYS A 96 6.34 5.77 -4.83
C LYS A 96 7.48 5.45 -5.79
N GLY A 97 8.62 6.14 -5.66
CA GLY A 97 9.83 5.87 -6.44
C GLY A 97 10.43 4.49 -6.15
N PHE A 98 10.47 4.07 -4.88
CA PHE A 98 10.93 2.74 -4.50
C PHE A 98 10.02 1.63 -5.07
N VAL A 99 8.69 1.85 -5.04
CA VAL A 99 7.71 0.91 -5.61
C VAL A 99 7.85 0.81 -7.13
N SER A 100 8.06 1.93 -7.83
CA SER A 100 8.21 1.92 -9.28
C SER A 100 9.47 1.18 -9.72
N LEU A 101 10.61 1.41 -9.06
CA LEU A 101 11.86 0.69 -9.34
C LEU A 101 11.73 -0.81 -9.08
N THR A 102 11.15 -1.20 -7.94
CA THR A 102 10.89 -2.60 -7.59
C THR A 102 9.97 -3.26 -8.62
N THR A 103 8.93 -2.56 -9.08
CA THR A 103 7.98 -3.07 -10.09
C THR A 103 8.65 -3.28 -11.45
N VAL A 104 9.46 -2.32 -11.90
CA VAL A 104 10.21 -2.43 -13.16
C VAL A 104 11.22 -3.58 -13.10
N MET A 105 11.93 -3.72 -11.98
CA MET A 105 12.81 -4.86 -11.74
C MET A 105 12.01 -6.17 -11.86
N LEU A 106 10.90 -6.32 -11.12
CA LEU A 106 10.08 -7.55 -11.16
C LEU A 106 9.60 -7.90 -12.58
N PHE A 107 9.23 -6.89 -13.36
CA PHE A 107 8.82 -7.05 -14.75
C PHE A 107 9.96 -7.59 -15.64
N VAL A 108 11.16 -7.02 -15.51
CA VAL A 108 12.34 -7.48 -16.27
C VAL A 108 12.70 -8.92 -15.92
N TYR A 109 12.62 -9.29 -14.63
CA TYR A 109 12.85 -10.67 -14.20
C TYR A 109 11.87 -11.66 -14.85
N ASN A 110 10.57 -11.33 -14.78
CA ASN A 110 9.51 -12.13 -15.39
C ASN A 110 9.65 -12.24 -16.91
N LEU A 111 10.08 -11.18 -17.59
CA LEU A 111 10.36 -11.20 -19.02
C LEU A 111 11.51 -12.16 -19.36
N VAL A 112 12.61 -12.11 -18.61
CA VAL A 112 13.75 -13.01 -18.78
C VAL A 112 13.33 -14.46 -18.52
N GLN A 113 12.49 -14.72 -17.51
CA GLN A 113 11.95 -16.05 -17.25
C GLN A 113 11.05 -16.53 -18.39
N PHE A 114 10.17 -15.69 -18.93
CA PHE A 114 9.32 -16.02 -20.07
C PHE A 114 10.16 -16.40 -21.30
N LEU A 115 11.19 -15.60 -21.62
CA LEU A 115 12.10 -15.90 -22.73
C LEU A 115 12.88 -17.20 -22.49
N GLY A 116 13.37 -17.41 -21.26
CA GLY A 116 14.09 -18.62 -20.88
C GLY A 116 13.23 -19.88 -21.00
N PHE A 117 12.03 -19.88 -20.43
CA PHE A 117 11.11 -21.02 -20.51
C PHE A 117 10.60 -21.25 -21.93
N SER A 118 10.32 -20.20 -22.69
CA SER A 118 9.93 -20.31 -24.10
C SER A 118 11.05 -20.93 -24.94
N TRP A 119 12.31 -20.51 -24.74
CA TRP A 119 13.48 -21.10 -25.39
C TRP A 119 13.66 -22.57 -25.04
N ILE A 120 13.53 -22.91 -23.75
CA ILE A 120 13.58 -24.30 -23.26
C ILE A 120 12.49 -25.14 -23.94
N PHE A 121 11.26 -24.64 -23.97
CA PHE A 121 10.12 -25.33 -24.55
C PHE A 121 10.29 -25.56 -26.05
N VAL A 122 10.70 -24.55 -26.82
CA VAL A 122 10.93 -24.67 -28.26
C VAL A 122 12.06 -25.66 -28.56
N ASN A 123 13.20 -25.56 -27.87
CA ASN A 123 14.31 -26.50 -28.07
C ASN A 123 13.92 -27.93 -27.68
N MET A 124 13.15 -28.10 -26.62
CA MET A 124 12.66 -29.42 -26.22
C MET A 124 11.71 -30.00 -27.24
N THR A 125 10.77 -29.19 -27.73
CA THR A 125 9.79 -29.61 -28.72
C THR A 125 10.48 -30.03 -30.02
N VAL A 126 11.35 -29.16 -30.57
CA VAL A 126 12.07 -29.44 -31.82
C VAL A 126 12.92 -30.71 -31.72
N ARG A 127 13.65 -30.91 -30.62
CA ARG A 127 14.51 -32.10 -30.47
C ARG A 127 13.73 -33.37 -30.22
N LEU A 128 12.58 -33.29 -29.54
CA LEU A 128 11.66 -34.41 -29.37
C LEU A 128 11.04 -34.82 -30.72
N PHE A 129 10.69 -33.86 -31.58
CA PHE A 129 10.16 -34.14 -32.92
C PHE A 129 11.22 -34.67 -33.91
N ILE A 130 12.48 -34.20 -33.84
CA ILE A 130 13.52 -34.61 -34.80
C ILE A 130 14.20 -35.93 -34.41
N PHE A 131 14.51 -36.14 -33.12
CA PHE A 131 15.32 -37.28 -32.67
C PHE A 131 14.55 -38.28 -31.80
N GLY A 132 13.29 -38.00 -31.47
CA GLY A 132 12.48 -38.88 -30.63
C GLY A 132 13.00 -38.98 -29.18
N GLN A 133 12.52 -40.00 -28.47
CA GLN A 133 12.67 -40.18 -27.03
C GLN A 133 14.12 -40.41 -26.58
N ASP A 134 14.99 -40.90 -27.46
CA ASP A 134 16.39 -41.21 -27.17
C ASP A 134 17.27 -39.96 -26.98
N SER A 135 16.87 -38.81 -27.55
CA SER A 135 17.61 -37.54 -27.41
C SER A 135 17.26 -36.74 -26.15
N LEU A 136 16.23 -37.15 -25.41
CA LEU A 136 15.74 -36.40 -24.25
C LEU A 136 16.82 -36.28 -23.19
N TYR A 137 17.61 -37.34 -22.99
CA TYR A 137 18.66 -37.35 -21.97
C TYR A 137 19.80 -36.36 -22.29
N ASP A 138 20.28 -36.36 -23.53
CA ASP A 138 21.37 -35.48 -23.96
C ASP A 138 20.93 -34.00 -24.04
N THR A 139 19.67 -33.81 -24.45
CA THR A 139 19.06 -32.48 -24.51
C THR A 139 18.76 -31.92 -23.13
N PHE A 140 18.27 -32.75 -22.20
CA PHE A 140 18.09 -32.35 -20.81
C PHE A 140 19.43 -31.91 -20.20
N HIS A 141 20.52 -32.58 -20.54
CA HIS A 141 21.86 -32.19 -20.06
C HIS A 141 22.33 -30.84 -20.59
N THR A 142 22.04 -30.50 -21.85
CA THR A 142 22.41 -29.21 -22.44
C THR A 142 21.53 -28.07 -21.93
N ILE A 143 20.25 -28.34 -21.66
CA ILE A 143 19.27 -27.33 -21.22
C ILE A 143 19.24 -27.19 -19.69
N SER A 144 19.77 -28.18 -18.94
CA SER A 144 19.71 -28.24 -17.46
C SER A 144 20.28 -26.99 -16.77
N ASP A 145 21.34 -26.39 -17.31
CA ASP A 145 21.96 -25.22 -16.67
C ASP A 145 21.07 -23.97 -16.80
N VAL A 146 20.41 -23.80 -17.96
CA VAL A 146 19.45 -22.70 -18.21
C VAL A 146 18.16 -22.90 -17.40
N MET A 147 17.65 -24.13 -17.37
CA MET A 147 16.46 -24.50 -16.58
C MET A 147 16.67 -24.24 -15.09
N PHE A 148 17.85 -24.59 -14.56
CA PHE A 148 18.18 -24.34 -13.15
C PHE A 148 18.23 -22.84 -12.84
N PHE A 149 18.80 -22.03 -13.72
CA PHE A 149 18.85 -20.58 -13.55
C PHE A 149 17.45 -19.95 -13.51
N CYS A 150 16.57 -20.31 -14.45
CA CYS A 150 15.18 -19.84 -14.45
C CYS A 150 14.41 -20.27 -13.19
N GLN A 151 14.65 -21.49 -12.69
CA GLN A 151 14.05 -21.98 -11.44
C GLN A 151 14.55 -21.25 -10.20
N ILE A 152 15.83 -20.87 -10.14
CA ILE A 152 16.34 -20.02 -9.04
C ILE A 152 15.67 -18.65 -9.07
N LEU A 153 15.58 -18.00 -10.24
CA LEU A 153 14.94 -16.70 -10.37
C LEU A 153 13.47 -16.75 -9.93
N ALA A 154 12.75 -17.82 -10.29
CA ALA A 154 11.37 -18.04 -9.85
C ALA A 154 11.26 -18.22 -8.33
N ALA A 155 12.21 -18.93 -7.71
CA ALA A 155 12.24 -19.07 -6.25
C ALA A 155 12.53 -17.74 -5.55
N VAL A 156 13.43 -16.91 -6.09
CA VAL A 156 13.74 -15.58 -5.56
C VAL A 156 12.52 -14.66 -5.62
N GLU A 157 11.73 -14.74 -6.70
CA GLU A 157 10.47 -13.99 -6.81
C GLU A 157 9.46 -14.39 -5.75
N VAL A 158 9.24 -15.70 -5.54
CA VAL A 158 8.34 -16.22 -4.49
C VAL A 158 8.81 -15.79 -3.10
N LEU A 159 10.13 -15.80 -2.85
CA LEU A 159 10.69 -15.31 -1.59
C LEU A 159 10.49 -13.79 -1.43
N ASN A 160 10.73 -12.99 -2.48
CA ASN A 160 10.51 -11.54 -2.44
C ASN A 160 9.03 -11.19 -2.20
N ALA A 161 8.11 -11.97 -2.75
CA ALA A 161 6.68 -11.86 -2.45
C ALA A 161 6.40 -12.26 -0.99
N ALA A 162 6.95 -13.38 -0.50
CA ALA A 162 6.74 -13.85 0.87
C ALA A 162 7.28 -12.88 1.94
N PHE A 163 8.41 -12.20 1.67
CA PHE A 163 8.97 -11.17 2.56
C PHE A 163 8.28 -9.80 2.42
N GLY A 164 7.23 -9.69 1.61
CA GLY A 164 6.41 -8.47 1.51
C GLY A 164 7.08 -7.30 0.80
N VAL A 165 8.18 -7.53 0.08
CA VAL A 165 8.90 -6.50 -0.68
C VAL A 165 8.02 -5.91 -1.78
N VAL A 166 7.09 -6.72 -2.31
CA VAL A 166 6.08 -6.28 -3.27
C VAL A 166 4.75 -6.10 -2.55
N ARG A 167 4.14 -4.90 -2.67
CA ARG A 167 2.83 -4.55 -2.05
C ARG A 167 1.70 -5.53 -2.43
N THR A 168 1.87 -6.32 -3.49
CA THR A 168 0.91 -7.35 -3.91
C THR A 168 0.75 -8.46 -2.88
N ALA A 169 1.81 -8.88 -2.18
CA ALA A 169 1.70 -9.91 -1.16
C ALA A 169 0.93 -9.43 0.09
N VAL A 170 1.13 -8.16 0.47
CA VAL A 170 0.33 -7.52 1.53
C VAL A 170 -1.13 -7.38 1.10
N ALA A 171 -1.40 -7.01 -0.16
CA ALA A 171 -2.75 -6.94 -0.70
C ALA A 171 -3.44 -8.32 -0.76
N VAL A 172 -2.71 -9.39 -1.07
CA VAL A 172 -3.23 -10.77 -1.03
C VAL A 172 -3.50 -11.21 0.41
N ILE A 173 -2.59 -10.95 1.36
CA ILE A 173 -2.80 -11.29 2.77
C ILE A 173 -3.98 -10.49 3.36
N GLN A 174 -4.12 -9.23 2.98
CA GLN A 174 -5.26 -8.38 3.38
C GLN A 174 -6.57 -8.74 2.67
N SER A 175 -6.53 -9.34 1.47
CA SER A 175 -7.73 -9.78 0.76
C SER A 175 -8.25 -11.13 1.24
N ILE A 176 -7.43 -11.97 1.88
CA ILE A 176 -7.85 -13.27 2.47
C ILE A 176 -9.06 -13.12 3.42
N PRO A 177 -9.08 -12.23 4.43
CA PRO A 177 -10.27 -12.06 5.29
C PRO A 177 -11.49 -11.53 4.54
N VAL A 178 -11.29 -10.64 3.54
CA VAL A 178 -12.38 -10.10 2.70
C VAL A 178 -12.98 -11.19 1.80
N PHE A 179 -12.17 -12.15 1.34
CA PHE A 179 -12.62 -13.27 0.52
C PHE A 179 -13.33 -14.35 1.37
N ASP A 180 -12.89 -14.55 2.61
CA ASP A 180 -13.53 -15.46 3.57
C ASP A 180 -14.91 -14.94 4.01
N GLU A 181 -15.06 -13.61 4.13
CA GLU A 181 -16.31 -12.95 4.48
C GLU A 181 -17.33 -12.97 3.31
N THR A 182 -16.85 -12.84 2.07
CA THR A 182 -17.72 -12.68 0.89
C THR A 182 -18.23 -14.00 0.29
N LYS A 183 -17.63 -15.16 0.60
CA LYS A 183 -17.99 -16.51 0.09
C LYS A 183 -18.19 -16.62 -1.43
N LEU A 184 -17.81 -15.60 -2.20
CA LEU A 184 -17.80 -15.62 -3.65
C LEU A 184 -16.82 -16.73 -4.05
N PHE A 185 -17.25 -17.70 -4.86
CA PHE A 185 -16.52 -18.92 -5.25
C PHE A 185 -16.55 -20.13 -4.28
N SER A 186 -17.33 -20.09 -3.18
CA SER A 186 -17.70 -21.33 -2.49
C SER A 186 -18.76 -22.07 -3.30
N ILE A 187 -18.37 -23.11 -4.05
CA ILE A 187 -19.31 -23.96 -4.77
C ILE A 187 -20.07 -24.80 -3.74
N ALA A 188 -21.32 -24.41 -3.44
CA ALA A 188 -22.20 -25.21 -2.59
C ALA A 188 -22.66 -26.47 -3.37
N LEU A 189 -22.11 -27.64 -3.04
CA LEU A 189 -22.59 -28.93 -3.55
C LEU A 189 -23.42 -29.69 -2.51
N PRO A 190 -24.30 -30.60 -2.97
CA PRO A 190 -25.53 -30.95 -2.29
C PRO A 190 -25.33 -31.73 -0.99
N LYS A 191 -26.35 -31.64 -0.13
CA LYS A 191 -26.45 -32.09 1.28
C LYS A 191 -26.15 -33.57 1.58
N ALA A 192 -25.55 -34.34 0.68
CA ALA A 192 -25.26 -35.76 0.89
C ALA A 192 -23.86 -36.03 1.49
N VAL A 193 -22.92 -35.07 1.45
CA VAL A 193 -21.50 -35.34 1.80
C VAL A 193 -20.98 -34.55 3.01
N GLY A 194 -21.77 -33.63 3.58
CA GLY A 194 -21.51 -33.06 4.92
C GLY A 194 -20.19 -32.28 5.12
N ALA A 195 -19.43 -31.99 4.06
CA ALA A 195 -18.17 -31.24 4.15
C ALA A 195 -18.15 -30.08 3.14
N SER A 196 -18.00 -28.85 3.64
CA SER A 196 -17.76 -27.64 2.83
C SER A 196 -16.27 -27.48 2.58
N ILE A 197 -15.78 -27.78 1.38
CA ILE A 197 -14.39 -27.52 1.00
C ILE A 197 -14.29 -26.07 0.52
N SER A 198 -13.82 -25.17 1.38
CA SER A 198 -13.47 -23.81 0.95
C SER A 198 -12.28 -23.85 -0.01
N PHE A 199 -12.35 -23.08 -1.10
CA PHE A 199 -11.26 -22.91 -2.07
C PHE A 199 -9.94 -22.48 -1.39
N SER A 200 -10.04 -21.79 -0.25
CA SER A 200 -8.90 -21.43 0.60
C SER A 200 -8.10 -22.66 1.04
N TYR A 201 -8.74 -23.78 1.37
CA TYR A 201 -8.03 -25.02 1.76
C TYR A 201 -7.26 -25.62 0.58
N VAL A 202 -7.82 -25.56 -0.63
CA VAL A 202 -7.12 -26.01 -1.85
C VAL A 202 -5.88 -25.16 -2.10
N LEU A 203 -5.99 -23.84 -1.89
CA LEU A 203 -4.87 -22.91 -2.04
C LEU A 203 -3.78 -23.13 -0.98
N TYR A 204 -4.16 -23.37 0.29
CA TYR A 204 -3.21 -23.72 1.35
C TYR A 204 -2.49 -25.04 1.07
N VAL A 205 -3.21 -26.07 0.65
CA VAL A 205 -2.62 -27.37 0.27
C VAL A 205 -1.69 -27.22 -0.93
N TYR A 206 -2.09 -26.44 -1.94
CA TYR A 206 -1.26 -26.13 -3.11
C TYR A 206 0.04 -25.43 -2.71
N LEU A 207 0.00 -24.43 -1.82
CA LEU A 207 1.18 -23.74 -1.31
C LEU A 207 2.13 -24.68 -0.57
N VAL A 208 1.59 -25.55 0.29
CA VAL A 208 2.40 -26.56 1.01
C VAL A 208 3.05 -27.54 0.03
N LEU A 209 2.30 -28.03 -0.96
CA LEU A 209 2.81 -28.93 -1.99
C LEU A 209 3.88 -28.26 -2.86
N MET A 210 3.74 -26.96 -3.16
CA MET A 210 4.71 -26.21 -3.95
C MET A 210 6.04 -26.04 -3.19
N VAL A 211 6.00 -25.74 -1.90
CA VAL A 211 7.19 -25.66 -1.03
C VAL A 211 7.87 -27.02 -0.89
N LEU A 212 7.10 -28.08 -0.68
CA LEU A 212 7.60 -29.45 -0.64
C LEU A 212 8.23 -29.86 -1.98
N GLY A 213 7.57 -29.55 -3.10
CA GLY A 213 8.05 -29.81 -4.44
C GLY A 213 9.37 -29.10 -4.74
N LEU A 214 9.48 -27.83 -4.33
CA LEU A 214 10.71 -27.05 -4.46
C LEU A 214 11.84 -27.66 -3.62
N PHE A 215 11.57 -28.06 -2.37
CA PHE A 215 12.54 -28.70 -1.50
C PHE A 215 13.05 -30.04 -2.04
N ILE A 216 12.14 -30.88 -2.53
CA ILE A 216 12.48 -32.17 -3.14
C ILE A 216 13.33 -31.95 -4.40
N ASN A 217 12.92 -31.00 -5.25
CA ASN A 217 13.65 -30.66 -6.48
C ASN A 217 15.07 -30.16 -6.17
N PHE A 218 15.23 -29.20 -5.25
CA PHE A 218 16.55 -28.72 -4.81
C PHE A 218 17.42 -29.84 -4.26
N ARG A 219 16.86 -30.72 -3.43
CA ARG A 219 17.60 -31.85 -2.85
C ARG A 219 18.02 -32.86 -3.92
N HIS A 220 17.16 -33.13 -4.90
CA HIS A 220 17.46 -34.01 -6.02
C HIS A 220 18.58 -33.42 -6.89
N LEU A 221 18.47 -32.14 -7.24
CA LEU A 221 19.43 -31.44 -8.09
C LEU A 221 20.80 -31.29 -7.40
N HIS A 222 20.81 -31.04 -6.08
CA HIS A 222 22.03 -31.02 -5.29
C HIS A 222 22.70 -32.41 -5.23
N LYS A 223 21.90 -33.48 -5.08
CA LYS A 223 22.38 -34.86 -5.12
C LYS A 223 22.96 -35.22 -6.50
N GLN A 224 22.36 -34.77 -7.59
CA GLN A 224 22.88 -34.97 -8.95
C GLN A 224 24.21 -34.23 -9.17
N ARG A 225 24.36 -32.98 -8.68
CA ARG A 225 25.64 -32.26 -8.75
C ARG A 225 26.73 -32.91 -7.93
N LYS A 226 26.42 -33.41 -6.73
CA LYS A 226 27.40 -34.15 -5.90
C LYS A 226 27.90 -35.42 -6.61
N LYS A 227 27.05 -36.07 -7.43
CA LYS A 227 27.47 -37.17 -8.31
C LYS A 227 28.40 -36.67 -9.44
N ARG A 228 28.08 -35.56 -10.12
CA ARG A 228 28.94 -34.95 -11.17
C ARG A 228 30.36 -34.65 -10.68
N PHE A 229 30.49 -34.09 -9.47
CA PHE A 229 31.81 -33.83 -8.85
C PHE A 229 32.55 -35.12 -8.48
N ARG A 230 31.86 -36.16 -7.98
CA ARG A 230 32.48 -37.48 -7.74
C ARG A 230 32.94 -38.17 -9.02
N THR A 231 32.16 -38.10 -10.09
CA THR A 231 32.50 -38.75 -11.37
C THR A 231 33.64 -38.02 -12.09
N LYS A 232 33.70 -36.68 -12.04
CA LYS A 232 34.84 -35.91 -12.56
C LYS A 232 36.14 -36.22 -11.78
N LYS A 233 36.08 -36.34 -10.45
CA LYS A 233 37.25 -36.68 -9.61
C LYS A 233 37.76 -38.11 -9.86
N ARG A 234 36.89 -39.04 -10.27
CA ARG A 234 37.25 -40.43 -10.60
C ARG A 234 37.83 -40.62 -12.01
N LYS A 235 37.68 -39.64 -12.91
CA LYS A 235 38.25 -39.66 -14.27
C LYS A 235 39.58 -38.87 -14.37
N ALA A 236 39.96 -38.17 -13.31
CA ALA A 236 41.18 -37.36 -13.23
C ALA A 236 42.29 -38.01 -12.38
N ASN A 237 42.03 -39.19 -11.82
CA ASN A 237 42.99 -40.14 -11.26
C ASN A 237 43.01 -41.38 -12.16
#